data_AF-A0A1B8G3L3-F1
#
_entry.id   AF-A0A1B8G3L3-F1
#
_cell.length_a   1.000
_cell.length_b   1.000
_cell.length_c   1.000
_cell.angle_alpha   90.00
_cell.angle_beta   90.00
_cell.angle_gamma   90.00
#
_symmetry.space_group_name_H-M   'P 1'
#
loop_
_entity.id
_entity.type
_entity.pdbx_description
1 polymer ?
#
loop_
_entity_poly.entity_id
_entity_poly.type
_entity_poly.pdbx_seq_one_letter_code
_entity_poly.pdbx_strand_id
1 'polypeptide(L)'
;MLWIRYLRCLLAERQWSSSLTLDQNVQVSYKTSYELVYQTLLNDFGPKNQGIFSGDRIEGTGTKHYSSIATCVRALLPLSSLRIPTLDHSILSLLSLYYGSLHGDAGLEEFAYSSYTIALGKYSLLLNRFLSKDTKVSTPAYQASVYISISMLMFEQLRAAATQSAEYLPHMQGALAALQACGPQPLLTSCGMQKAFCGLRGVAVFTAIEQREETFLAEPDWLNIPFENVTKSTRDRLIDIGVHIPHLLQPFDLFSASTTTGYTDLDFETGVSLLTQITDLEQKFEEWLSALEITTSEPLYWSRSLPTPLDRKHHDPECVPKYSDKFHQLVFHSGPVAGLLVHYWNFRLQLGMTSIKLR
;
A
#
# COMPACT_ATOMS: atom_id res chain seq x y z
N MET A 1 7.43 33.78 3.01
CA MET A 1 8.12 33.90 1.69
C MET A 1 9.66 33.83 1.77
N LEU A 2 10.33 34.27 2.84
CA LEU A 2 11.79 34.19 2.99
C LEU A 2 12.34 32.75 3.12
N TRP A 3 11.61 31.84 3.77
CA TRP A 3 12.01 30.43 3.91
C TRP A 3 12.03 29.65 2.59
N ILE A 4 11.15 29.98 1.63
CA ILE A 4 11.14 29.36 0.30
C ILE A 4 12.37 29.80 -0.51
N ARG A 5 12.87 31.04 -0.31
CA ARG A 5 14.15 31.47 -0.89
C ARG A 5 15.34 30.80 -0.23
N TYR A 6 15.30 30.56 1.08
CA TYR A 6 16.34 29.86 1.83
C TYR A 6 16.46 28.38 1.43
N LEU A 7 15.33 27.66 1.33
CA LEU A 7 15.25 26.30 0.77
C LEU A 7 15.70 26.23 -0.70
N ARG A 8 15.37 27.25 -1.51
CA ARG A 8 15.84 27.33 -2.91
C ARG A 8 17.34 27.60 -3.01
N CYS A 9 17.95 28.29 -2.06
CA CYS A 9 19.40 28.46 -2.01
C CYS A 9 20.09 27.17 -1.53
N LEU A 10 19.53 26.47 -0.54
CA LEU A 10 20.04 25.17 -0.08
C LEU A 10 19.96 24.08 -1.17
N LEU A 11 18.87 24.03 -1.95
CA LEU A 11 18.73 23.11 -3.08
C LEU A 11 19.60 23.49 -4.29
N ALA A 12 19.97 24.78 -4.44
CA ALA A 12 20.90 25.23 -5.46
C ALA A 12 22.37 24.97 -5.08
N GLU A 13 22.73 25.10 -3.79
CA GLU A 13 24.07 24.80 -3.27
C GLU A 13 24.31 23.28 -3.10
N ARG A 14 23.26 22.48 -2.91
CA ARG A 14 23.31 21.00 -2.92
C ARG A 14 23.00 20.38 -4.28
N GLN A 15 23.16 21.12 -5.37
CA GLN A 15 23.14 20.51 -6.69
C GLN A 15 24.23 19.43 -6.77
N TRP A 16 23.77 18.18 -6.71
CA TRP A 16 24.37 16.98 -7.27
C TRP A 16 25.34 16.19 -6.39
N SER A 17 24.78 15.57 -5.35
CA SER A 17 25.21 14.24 -4.94
C SER A 17 24.03 13.24 -4.98
N SER A 18 23.13 13.42 -5.95
CA SER A 18 22.05 12.45 -6.17
C SER A 18 22.56 11.27 -6.99
N SER A 19 22.11 10.08 -6.66
CA SER A 19 22.38 8.85 -7.41
C SER A 19 21.61 8.78 -8.74
N LEU A 20 20.65 9.69 -8.97
CA LEU A 20 19.91 9.81 -10.24
C LEU A 20 20.87 10.22 -11.37
N THR A 21 21.05 9.34 -12.35
CA THR A 21 21.82 9.64 -13.57
C THR A 21 21.05 10.62 -14.45
N LEU A 22 21.34 11.92 -14.29
CA LEU A 22 20.89 12.99 -15.18
C LEU A 22 21.90 13.19 -16.32
N ASP A 23 21.43 13.41 -17.54
CA ASP A 23 22.31 13.71 -18.69
C ASP A 23 23.08 15.02 -18.43
N GLN A 24 24.41 14.94 -18.40
CA GLN A 24 25.30 16.01 -17.92
C GLN A 24 25.43 17.19 -18.91
N ASN A 25 24.90 17.07 -20.14
CA ASN A 25 25.09 18.04 -21.21
C ASN A 25 24.01 19.13 -21.31
N VAL A 26 23.06 19.20 -20.38
CA VAL A 26 21.95 20.17 -20.45
C VAL A 26 22.16 21.29 -19.41
N GLN A 27 22.31 22.54 -19.86
CA GLN A 27 22.11 23.70 -18.97
C GLN A 27 20.62 23.85 -18.69
N VAL A 28 20.20 23.53 -17.47
CA VAL A 28 18.79 23.34 -17.11
C VAL A 28 18.22 24.59 -16.42
N SER A 29 17.19 25.21 -17.01
CA SER A 29 16.30 26.16 -16.31
C SER A 29 15.49 25.43 -15.22
N TYR A 30 15.11 26.10 -14.12
CA TYR A 30 14.35 25.48 -13.01
C TYR A 30 13.11 24.69 -13.46
N LYS A 31 12.37 25.20 -14.45
CA LYS A 31 11.20 24.52 -15.02
C LYS A 31 11.58 23.24 -15.79
N THR A 32 12.76 23.25 -16.40
CA THR A 32 13.36 22.12 -17.11
C THR A 32 13.91 21.07 -16.12
N SER A 33 14.34 21.48 -14.91
CA SER A 33 14.89 20.57 -13.90
C SER A 33 13.81 19.77 -13.18
N TYR A 34 12.67 20.41 -12.85
CA TYR A 34 11.51 19.72 -12.27
C TYR A 34 10.99 18.64 -13.22
N GLU A 35 10.75 19.01 -14.48
CA GLU A 35 10.20 18.09 -15.48
C GLU A 35 11.15 16.91 -15.72
N LEU A 36 12.45 17.17 -15.80
CA LEU A 36 13.46 16.13 -16.00
C LEU A 36 13.51 15.13 -14.82
N VAL A 37 13.52 15.63 -13.57
CA VAL A 37 13.49 14.76 -12.39
C VAL A 37 12.20 13.94 -12.35
N TYR A 38 11.06 14.57 -12.60
CA TYR A 38 9.78 13.86 -12.58
C TYR A 38 9.69 12.78 -13.65
N GLN A 39 10.09 13.07 -14.89
CA GLN A 39 10.11 12.07 -15.97
C GLN A 39 11.10 10.94 -15.69
N THR A 40 12.25 11.24 -15.08
CA THR A 40 13.24 10.22 -14.68
C THR A 40 12.64 9.27 -13.64
N LEU A 41 11.99 9.81 -12.60
CA LEU A 41 11.31 9.02 -11.58
C LEU A 41 10.15 8.20 -12.17
N LEU A 42 9.32 8.78 -13.03
CA LEU A 42 8.23 8.04 -13.69
C LEU A 42 8.76 6.84 -14.49
N ASN A 43 9.87 7.03 -15.22
CA ASN A 43 10.53 5.96 -15.97
C ASN A 43 11.11 4.89 -15.03
N ASP A 44 11.73 5.31 -13.93
CA ASP A 44 12.39 4.40 -12.99
C ASP A 44 11.42 3.51 -12.22
N PHE A 45 10.24 4.02 -11.86
CA PHE A 45 9.18 3.24 -11.23
C PHE A 45 8.32 2.48 -12.25
N GLY A 46 8.51 2.73 -13.55
CA GLY A 46 7.85 2.02 -14.64
C GLY A 46 8.19 0.52 -14.65
N PRO A 47 7.35 -0.30 -15.30
CA PRO A 47 7.63 -1.73 -15.43
C PRO A 47 8.87 -1.95 -16.30
N LYS A 48 9.95 -2.48 -15.71
CA LYS A 48 11.20 -2.82 -16.39
C LYS A 48 11.77 -4.12 -15.84
N ASN A 49 12.52 -4.86 -16.67
CA ASN A 49 13.30 -5.99 -16.17
C ASN A 49 14.36 -5.44 -15.22
N GLN A 50 14.53 -6.09 -14.06
CA GLN A 50 15.43 -5.60 -13.01
C GLN A 50 15.03 -4.19 -12.50
N GLY A 51 13.72 -3.94 -12.37
CA GLY A 51 13.15 -2.71 -11.84
C GLY A 51 13.27 -2.54 -10.33
N ILE A 52 12.75 -1.41 -9.84
CA ILE A 52 12.78 -1.00 -8.42
C ILE A 52 12.02 -1.98 -7.52
N PHE A 53 10.92 -2.56 -8.01
CA PHE A 53 10.11 -3.44 -7.19
C PHE A 53 10.60 -4.88 -7.28
N SER A 54 10.61 -5.59 -6.16
CA SER A 54 11.09 -7.00 -6.10
C SER A 54 10.41 -7.93 -7.10
N GLY A 55 9.14 -7.68 -7.45
CA GLY A 55 8.45 -8.44 -8.49
C GLY A 55 9.05 -8.28 -9.90
N ASP A 56 9.75 -7.19 -10.19
CA ASP A 56 10.44 -6.96 -11.47
C ASP A 56 11.68 -7.82 -11.64
N ARG A 57 12.26 -8.25 -10.51
CA ARG A 57 13.48 -9.04 -10.43
C ARG A 57 13.23 -10.54 -10.36
N ILE A 58 11.96 -10.96 -10.43
CA ILE A 58 11.60 -12.37 -10.59
C ILE A 58 11.81 -12.78 -12.04
N GLU A 59 12.62 -13.82 -12.24
CA GLU A 59 12.86 -14.45 -13.54
C GLU A 59 11.68 -15.36 -13.95
N GLY A 60 11.42 -15.46 -15.26
CA GLY A 60 10.36 -16.31 -15.82
C GLY A 60 9.08 -15.59 -16.23
N THR A 61 8.16 -16.34 -16.87
CA THR A 61 6.88 -15.84 -17.41
C THR A 61 5.70 -16.01 -16.47
N GLY A 62 5.95 -16.39 -15.21
CA GLY A 62 4.91 -16.59 -14.20
C GLY A 62 4.25 -15.29 -13.76
N THR A 63 3.16 -15.42 -13.00
CA THR A 63 2.44 -14.27 -12.42
C THR A 63 3.35 -13.52 -11.45
N LYS A 64 3.69 -12.28 -11.77
CA LYS A 64 4.46 -11.39 -10.89
C LYS A 64 3.55 -10.79 -9.81
N HIS A 65 3.97 -10.87 -8.56
CA HIS A 65 3.29 -10.24 -7.43
C HIS A 65 4.08 -9.00 -6.97
N TYR A 66 3.40 -7.96 -6.46
CA TYR A 66 4.05 -6.68 -6.03
C TYR A 66 3.41 -6.14 -4.77
N SER A 67 4.11 -5.61 -3.77
CA SER A 67 3.47 -5.08 -2.55
C SER A 67 2.29 -4.12 -2.81
N SER A 68 1.42 -3.91 -1.81
CA SER A 68 0.29 -2.99 -1.88
C SER A 68 0.72 -1.57 -2.32
N ILE A 69 1.81 -1.06 -1.74
CA ILE A 69 2.41 0.23 -2.13
C ILE A 69 2.92 0.20 -3.58
N ALA A 70 3.64 -0.85 -3.99
CA ALA A 70 4.13 -0.96 -5.37
C ALA A 70 2.98 -1.00 -6.40
N THR A 71 1.89 -1.68 -6.04
CA THR A 71 0.67 -1.76 -6.85
C THR A 71 0.03 -0.37 -6.99
N CYS A 72 -0.09 0.38 -5.89
CA CYS A 72 -0.54 1.77 -5.90
C CYS A 72 0.34 2.66 -6.77
N VAL A 73 1.66 2.66 -6.53
CA VAL A 73 2.61 3.49 -7.28
C VAL A 73 2.46 3.24 -8.78
N ARG A 74 2.45 1.97 -9.21
CA ARG A 74 2.27 1.61 -10.63
C ARG A 74 0.92 2.03 -11.20
N ALA A 75 -0.14 2.02 -10.40
CA ALA A 75 -1.45 2.49 -10.83
C ALA A 75 -1.46 4.02 -11.06
N LEU A 76 -0.64 4.77 -10.31
CA LEU A 76 -0.57 6.22 -10.39
C LEU A 76 0.29 6.72 -11.56
N LEU A 77 1.34 6.01 -11.97
CA LEU A 77 2.29 6.49 -13.00
C LEU A 77 1.62 6.94 -14.31
N PRO A 78 0.68 6.17 -14.90
CA PRO A 78 0.05 6.57 -16.17
C PRO A 78 -0.79 7.85 -16.04
N LEU A 79 -1.21 8.21 -14.83
CA LEU A 79 -2.04 9.40 -14.58
C LEU A 79 -1.27 10.71 -14.77
N SER A 80 0.06 10.66 -14.79
CA SER A 80 0.91 11.81 -15.15
C SER A 80 0.58 12.36 -16.55
N SER A 81 0.09 11.51 -17.46
CA SER A 81 -0.33 11.95 -18.79
C SER A 81 -1.55 12.88 -18.77
N LEU A 82 -2.32 12.89 -17.68
CA LEU A 82 -3.47 13.78 -17.49
C LEU A 82 -3.04 15.22 -17.18
N ARG A 83 -1.76 15.45 -16.84
CA ARG A 83 -1.18 16.76 -16.53
C ARG A 83 -1.97 17.56 -15.50
N ILE A 84 -2.44 16.88 -14.46
CA ILE A 84 -3.17 17.51 -13.34
C ILE A 84 -2.13 18.00 -12.34
N PRO A 85 -1.90 19.32 -12.19
CA PRO A 85 -0.73 19.82 -11.48
C PRO A 85 -0.62 19.34 -10.03
N THR A 86 -1.76 19.25 -9.32
CA THR A 86 -1.78 18.78 -7.92
C THR A 86 -1.44 17.30 -7.82
N LEU A 87 -1.95 16.48 -8.74
CA LEU A 87 -1.64 15.05 -8.80
C LEU A 87 -0.18 14.82 -9.18
N ASP A 88 0.35 15.60 -10.13
CA ASP A 88 1.77 15.48 -10.51
C ASP A 88 2.69 15.82 -9.34
N HIS A 89 2.36 16.84 -8.54
CA HIS A 89 3.15 17.16 -7.35
C HIS A 89 3.05 16.07 -6.28
N SER A 90 1.88 15.44 -6.08
CA SER A 90 1.74 14.35 -5.11
C SER A 90 2.44 13.07 -5.54
N ILE A 91 2.41 12.75 -6.84
CA ILE A 91 3.14 11.60 -7.39
C ILE A 91 4.63 11.88 -7.28
N LEU A 92 5.09 13.06 -7.70
CA LEU A 92 6.50 13.42 -7.58
C LEU A 92 7.01 13.32 -6.15
N SER A 93 6.26 13.84 -5.17
CA SER A 93 6.66 13.72 -3.76
C SER A 93 6.73 12.26 -3.32
N LEU A 94 5.75 11.44 -3.70
CA LEU A 94 5.74 10.01 -3.39
C LEU A 94 6.96 9.29 -3.99
N LEU A 95 7.22 9.46 -5.28
CA LEU A 95 8.33 8.79 -5.96
C LEU A 95 9.69 9.26 -5.43
N SER A 96 9.83 10.56 -5.16
CA SER A 96 11.05 11.13 -4.61
C SER A 96 11.35 10.58 -3.21
N LEU A 97 10.33 10.51 -2.34
CA LEU A 97 10.51 9.93 -1.00
C LEU A 97 10.89 8.45 -1.10
N TYR A 98 10.17 7.68 -1.92
CA TYR A 98 10.44 6.25 -2.09
C TYR A 98 11.87 6.02 -2.57
N TYR A 99 12.28 6.68 -3.65
CA TYR A 99 13.60 6.52 -4.24
C TYR A 99 14.70 7.02 -3.29
N GLY A 100 14.46 8.16 -2.64
CA GLY A 100 15.36 8.73 -1.65
C GLY A 100 15.64 7.76 -0.51
N SER A 101 14.58 7.19 0.07
CA SER A 101 14.71 6.21 1.16
C SER A 101 15.31 4.88 0.72
N LEU A 102 15.05 4.43 -0.52
CA LEU A 102 15.65 3.21 -1.05
C LEU A 102 17.17 3.34 -1.20
N HIS A 103 17.65 4.49 -1.66
CA HIS A 103 19.06 4.73 -1.96
C HIS A 103 19.82 5.53 -0.90
N GLY A 104 19.15 5.96 0.18
CA GLY A 104 19.74 6.82 1.20
C GLY A 104 20.07 8.24 0.70
N ASP A 105 19.33 8.75 -0.28
CA ASP A 105 19.52 10.08 -0.85
C ASP A 105 18.68 11.12 -0.09
N ALA A 106 19.31 11.73 0.93
CA ALA A 106 18.69 12.75 1.77
C ALA A 106 18.24 14.00 0.99
N GLY A 107 18.89 14.32 -0.14
CA GLY A 107 18.50 15.45 -0.98
C GLY A 107 17.17 15.19 -1.68
N LEU A 108 16.96 13.96 -2.16
CA LEU A 108 15.72 13.55 -2.77
C LEU A 108 14.58 13.43 -1.75
N GLU A 109 14.88 12.99 -0.52
CA GLU A 109 13.91 13.03 0.58
C GLU A 109 13.49 14.46 0.94
N GLU A 110 14.43 15.39 1.11
CA GLU A 110 14.13 16.81 1.37
C GLU A 110 13.27 17.43 0.24
N PHE A 111 13.62 17.12 -1.01
CA PHE A 111 12.84 17.52 -2.18
C PHE A 111 11.42 16.94 -2.16
N ALA A 112 11.27 15.69 -1.70
CA ALA A 112 9.98 15.04 -1.54
C ALA A 112 9.08 15.79 -0.54
N TYR A 113 9.60 16.15 0.64
CA TYR A 113 8.86 16.92 1.66
C TYR A 113 8.45 18.31 1.15
N SER A 114 9.34 19.00 0.41
CA SER A 114 9.02 20.30 -0.18
C SER A 114 7.88 20.18 -1.20
N SER A 115 7.97 19.19 -2.10
CA SER A 115 6.95 18.93 -3.12
C SER A 115 5.62 18.51 -2.50
N TYR A 116 5.66 17.69 -1.45
CA TYR A 116 4.49 17.26 -0.69
C TYR A 116 3.74 18.44 -0.07
N THR A 117 4.45 19.38 0.57
CA THR A 117 3.84 20.58 1.16
C THR A 117 3.11 21.43 0.10
N ILE A 118 3.67 21.54 -1.10
CA ILE A 118 3.01 22.24 -2.22
C ILE A 118 1.76 21.49 -2.67
N ALA A 119 1.84 20.17 -2.82
CA ALA A 119 0.72 19.32 -3.19
C ALA A 119 -0.42 19.46 -2.17
N LEU A 120 -0.11 19.38 -0.87
CA LEU A 120 -1.05 19.50 0.23
C LEU A 120 -1.77 20.85 0.21
N GLY A 121 -1.03 21.95 0.05
CA GLY A 121 -1.62 23.30 -0.04
C GLY A 121 -2.59 23.44 -1.22
N LYS A 122 -2.21 22.93 -2.40
CA LYS A 122 -3.09 22.93 -3.59
C LYS A 122 -4.31 22.03 -3.39
N TYR A 123 -4.12 20.86 -2.79
CA TYR A 123 -5.20 19.90 -2.58
C TYR A 123 -6.22 20.39 -1.55
N SER A 124 -5.78 21.03 -0.47
CA SER A 124 -6.66 21.67 0.52
C SER A 124 -7.59 22.69 -0.14
N LEU A 125 -7.07 23.53 -1.03
CA LEU A 125 -7.90 24.49 -1.80
C LEU A 125 -8.91 23.79 -2.71
N LEU A 126 -8.50 22.69 -3.36
CA LEU A 126 -9.41 21.89 -4.17
C LEU A 126 -10.51 21.29 -3.30
N LEU A 127 -10.17 20.60 -2.21
CA LEU A 127 -11.12 19.97 -1.29
C LEU A 127 -12.16 20.96 -0.77
N ASN A 128 -11.76 22.16 -0.36
CA ASN A 128 -12.70 23.20 0.08
C ASN A 128 -13.72 23.56 -1.01
N ARG A 129 -13.32 23.52 -2.28
CA ARG A 129 -14.23 23.72 -3.42
C ARG A 129 -15.12 22.50 -3.66
N PHE A 130 -14.56 21.28 -3.59
CA PHE A 130 -15.33 20.03 -3.72
C PHE A 130 -16.41 19.89 -2.64
N LEU A 131 -16.11 20.30 -1.40
CA LEU A 131 -17.03 20.22 -0.26
C LEU A 131 -18.06 21.37 -0.23
N SER A 132 -17.94 22.37 -1.10
CA SER A 132 -18.92 23.44 -1.19
C SER A 132 -20.24 22.92 -1.78
N LYS A 133 -21.35 23.14 -1.07
CA LYS A 133 -22.68 22.61 -1.42
C LYS A 133 -23.20 23.03 -2.80
N ASP A 134 -22.64 24.10 -3.38
CA ASP A 134 -23.09 24.67 -4.65
C ASP A 134 -22.32 24.14 -5.88
N THR A 135 -21.29 23.31 -5.69
CA THR A 135 -20.44 22.85 -6.80
C THR A 135 -20.87 21.47 -7.30
N LYS A 136 -21.42 21.40 -8.52
CA LYS A 136 -21.51 20.14 -9.26
C LYS A 136 -20.11 19.71 -9.70
N VAL A 137 -19.63 18.61 -9.15
CA VAL A 137 -18.32 18.03 -9.44
C VAL A 137 -18.48 16.95 -10.51
N SER A 138 -17.63 16.98 -11.55
CA SER A 138 -17.63 15.95 -12.59
C SER A 138 -16.95 14.66 -12.11
N THR A 139 -17.33 13.51 -12.68
CA THR A 139 -16.71 12.20 -12.37
C THR A 139 -15.17 12.21 -12.50
N PRO A 140 -14.56 12.78 -13.56
CA PRO A 140 -13.10 12.86 -13.66
C PRO A 140 -12.46 13.69 -12.56
N ALA A 141 -13.14 14.74 -12.08
CA ALA A 141 -12.65 15.55 -10.97
C ALA A 141 -12.69 14.77 -9.64
N TYR A 142 -13.74 13.96 -9.42
CA TYR A 142 -13.80 13.03 -8.29
C TYR A 142 -12.68 11.99 -8.33
N GLN A 143 -12.46 11.35 -9.49
CA GLN A 143 -11.37 10.39 -9.68
C GLN A 143 -10.01 11.03 -9.41
N ALA A 144 -9.76 12.24 -9.91
CA ALA A 144 -8.54 12.99 -9.63
C ALA A 144 -8.33 13.20 -8.12
N SER A 145 -9.37 13.57 -7.38
CA SER A 145 -9.30 13.72 -5.92
C SER A 145 -8.97 12.39 -5.23
N VAL A 146 -9.57 11.28 -5.64
CA VAL A 146 -9.25 9.94 -5.12
C VAL A 146 -7.77 9.62 -5.38
N TYR A 147 -7.27 9.84 -6.60
CA TYR A 147 -5.86 9.58 -6.91
C TYR A 147 -4.89 10.46 -6.11
N ILE A 148 -5.22 11.75 -5.93
CA ILE A 148 -4.41 12.66 -5.11
C ILE A 148 -4.39 12.17 -3.66
N SER A 149 -5.56 11.83 -3.09
CA SER A 149 -5.65 11.27 -1.72
C SER A 149 -4.83 10.00 -1.57
N ILE A 150 -4.93 9.05 -2.51
CA ILE A 150 -4.15 7.81 -2.49
C ILE A 150 -2.65 8.12 -2.58
N SER A 151 -2.24 9.01 -3.48
CA SER A 151 -0.83 9.40 -3.64
C SER A 151 -0.27 10.02 -2.36
N MET A 152 -1.03 10.90 -1.70
CA MET A 152 -0.63 11.52 -0.43
C MET A 152 -0.60 10.50 0.71
N LEU A 153 -1.58 9.61 0.79
CA LEU A 153 -1.57 8.52 1.76
C LEU A 153 -0.34 7.62 1.59
N MET A 154 0.01 7.23 0.37
CA MET A 154 1.19 6.40 0.15
C MET A 154 2.49 7.11 0.58
N PHE A 155 2.57 8.44 0.38
CA PHE A 155 3.68 9.23 0.90
C PHE A 155 3.76 9.15 2.43
N GLU A 156 2.62 9.36 3.10
CA GLU A 156 2.55 9.29 4.56
C GLU A 156 2.84 7.90 5.11
N GLN A 157 2.45 6.83 4.41
CA GLN A 157 2.78 5.45 4.77
C GLN A 157 4.29 5.19 4.72
N LEU A 158 4.97 5.67 3.66
CA LEU A 158 6.43 5.54 3.56
C LEU A 158 7.14 6.32 4.68
N ARG A 159 6.65 7.54 4.96
CA ARG A 159 7.17 8.36 6.06
C ARG A 159 6.97 7.68 7.41
N ALA A 160 5.76 7.17 7.67
CA ALA A 160 5.41 6.46 8.89
C ALA A 160 6.27 5.21 9.11
N ALA A 161 6.59 4.46 8.05
CA ALA A 161 7.49 3.31 8.14
C ALA A 161 8.91 3.71 8.60
N ALA A 162 9.38 4.91 8.23
CA ALA A 162 10.67 5.43 8.64
C ALA A 162 10.67 6.01 10.07
N THR A 163 9.57 6.65 10.49
CA THR A 163 9.48 7.39 11.76
C THR A 163 8.69 6.68 12.86
N GLN A 164 8.05 5.55 12.56
CA GLN A 164 7.11 4.83 13.44
C GLN A 164 5.95 5.72 13.92
N SER A 165 5.47 6.64 13.07
CA SER A 165 4.40 7.59 13.38
C SER A 165 3.02 7.10 12.89
N ALA A 166 1.96 7.41 13.65
CA ALA A 166 0.56 7.17 13.26
C ALA A 166 -0.07 8.35 12.49
N GLU A 167 0.71 9.34 12.06
CA GLU A 167 0.23 10.53 11.35
C GLU A 167 -0.40 10.25 9.98
N TYR A 168 -0.30 9.02 9.46
CA TYR A 168 -0.98 8.60 8.23
C TYR A 168 -2.49 8.42 8.41
N LEU A 169 -3.01 8.25 9.63
CA LEU A 169 -4.41 7.89 9.88
C LEU A 169 -5.41 8.89 9.27
N PRO A 170 -5.27 10.22 9.44
CA PRO A 170 -6.18 11.18 8.80
C PRO A 170 -6.14 11.12 7.27
N HIS A 171 -4.97 10.84 6.68
CA HIS A 171 -4.84 10.66 5.24
C HIS A 171 -5.52 9.36 4.76
N MET A 172 -5.45 8.30 5.56
CA MET A 172 -6.16 7.04 5.29
C MET A 172 -7.67 7.27 5.29
N GLN A 173 -8.19 7.90 6.36
CA GLN A 173 -9.61 8.23 6.48
C GLN A 173 -10.07 9.13 5.33
N GLY A 174 -9.29 10.15 4.97
CA GLY A 174 -9.60 11.04 3.85
C GLY A 174 -9.61 10.33 2.49
N ALA A 175 -8.67 9.40 2.26
CA ALA A 175 -8.64 8.60 1.02
C ALA A 175 -9.81 7.62 0.94
N LEU A 176 -10.14 6.95 2.04
CA LEU A 176 -11.27 6.03 2.13
C LEU A 176 -12.61 6.76 1.97
N ALA A 177 -12.79 7.92 2.62
CA ALA A 177 -13.99 8.73 2.47
C ALA A 177 -14.17 9.24 1.02
N ALA A 178 -13.09 9.70 0.38
CA ALA A 178 -13.13 10.12 -1.03
C ALA A 178 -13.48 8.97 -1.96
N LEU A 179 -12.92 7.78 -1.71
CA LEU A 179 -13.23 6.56 -2.46
C LEU A 179 -14.70 6.16 -2.25
N GLN A 180 -15.18 6.11 -1.01
CA GLN A 180 -16.54 5.71 -0.69
C GLN A 180 -17.57 6.67 -1.30
N ALA A 181 -17.31 7.97 -1.27
CA ALA A 181 -18.14 8.98 -1.94
C ALA A 181 -18.18 8.82 -3.48
N CYS A 182 -17.11 8.27 -4.07
CA CYS A 182 -17.06 7.96 -5.50
C CYS A 182 -17.85 6.69 -5.85
N GLY A 183 -18.09 5.81 -4.87
CA GLY A 183 -18.71 4.50 -5.05
C GLY A 183 -17.85 3.49 -5.81
N PRO A 184 -18.30 2.22 -5.91
CA PRO A 184 -17.55 1.16 -6.56
C PRO A 184 -17.68 1.14 -8.10
N GLN A 185 -18.75 1.72 -8.68
CA GLN A 185 -18.99 1.72 -10.14
C GLN A 185 -17.81 2.22 -11.00
N PRO A 186 -17.12 3.32 -10.64
CA PRO A 186 -15.97 3.80 -11.41
C PRO A 186 -14.79 2.81 -11.44
N LEU A 187 -14.72 1.86 -10.50
CA LEU A 187 -13.70 0.81 -10.47
C LEU A 187 -13.92 -0.24 -11.57
N LEU A 188 -15.16 -0.39 -12.05
CA LEU A 188 -15.47 -1.29 -13.17
C LEU A 188 -15.00 -0.72 -14.52
N THR A 189 -15.12 0.60 -14.70
CA THR A 189 -14.92 1.27 -15.99
C THR A 189 -13.54 1.89 -16.15
N SER A 190 -12.82 2.15 -15.05
CA SER A 190 -11.49 2.75 -15.08
C SER A 190 -10.44 1.78 -14.55
N CYS A 191 -9.60 1.25 -15.45
CA CYS A 191 -8.48 0.37 -15.09
C CYS A 191 -7.49 1.06 -14.12
N GLY A 192 -7.28 2.38 -14.24
CA GLY A 192 -6.45 3.14 -13.30
C GLY A 192 -7.02 3.16 -11.89
N MET A 193 -8.33 3.43 -11.76
CA MET A 193 -9.01 3.45 -10.47
C MET A 193 -9.01 2.05 -9.84
N GLN A 194 -9.28 1.03 -10.64
CA GLN A 194 -9.30 -0.37 -10.22
C GLN A 194 -7.95 -0.80 -9.65
N LYS A 195 -6.84 -0.50 -10.34
CA LYS A 195 -5.49 -0.83 -9.87
C LYS A 195 -5.10 -0.03 -8.62
N ALA A 196 -5.44 1.26 -8.56
CA ALA A 196 -5.19 2.08 -7.38
C ALA A 196 -5.98 1.58 -6.17
N PHE A 197 -7.23 1.16 -6.37
CA PHE A 197 -8.07 0.52 -5.37
C PHE A 197 -7.44 -0.77 -4.84
N CYS A 198 -6.97 -1.66 -5.72
CA CYS A 198 -6.35 -2.93 -5.28
C CYS A 198 -5.14 -2.70 -4.37
N GLY A 199 -4.29 -1.72 -4.72
CA GLY A 199 -3.16 -1.33 -3.87
C GLY A 199 -3.60 -0.69 -2.55
N LEU A 200 -4.58 0.23 -2.58
CA LEU A 200 -5.08 0.92 -1.40
C LEU A 200 -5.69 -0.06 -0.39
N ARG A 201 -6.52 -0.99 -0.87
CA ARG A 201 -7.23 -1.97 -0.04
C ARG A 201 -6.26 -2.85 0.76
N GLY A 202 -5.13 -3.20 0.15
CA GLY A 202 -4.08 -3.97 0.82
C GLY A 202 -3.37 -3.23 1.95
N VAL A 203 -3.45 -1.90 2.02
CA VAL A 203 -2.97 -1.09 3.16
C VAL A 203 -4.10 -0.82 4.14
N ALA A 204 -5.27 -0.43 3.62
CA ALA A 204 -6.44 -0.06 4.43
C ALA A 204 -6.93 -1.17 5.36
N VAL A 205 -6.85 -2.44 4.93
CA VAL A 205 -7.25 -3.58 5.76
C VAL A 205 -6.46 -3.67 7.06
N PHE A 206 -5.15 -3.41 7.04
CA PHE A 206 -4.34 -3.45 8.26
C PHE A 206 -4.67 -2.30 9.19
N THR A 207 -4.92 -1.10 8.63
CA THR A 207 -5.39 0.02 9.43
C THR A 207 -6.74 -0.28 10.09
N ALA A 208 -7.69 -0.89 9.37
CA ALA A 208 -8.97 -1.30 9.95
C ALA A 208 -8.81 -2.34 11.07
N ILE A 209 -7.88 -3.30 10.91
CA ILE A 209 -7.54 -4.28 11.95
C ILE A 209 -6.91 -3.59 13.17
N GLU A 210 -5.99 -2.65 12.96
CA GLU A 210 -5.33 -1.89 14.03
C GLU A 210 -6.31 -1.03 14.81
N GLN A 211 -7.22 -0.35 14.11
CA GLN A 211 -8.29 0.43 14.72
C GLN A 211 -9.40 -0.45 15.31
N ARG A 212 -9.45 -1.73 14.93
CA ARG A 212 -10.51 -2.68 15.28
C ARG A 212 -11.89 -2.14 14.90
N GLU A 213 -11.95 -1.49 13.73
CA GLU A 213 -13.17 -0.89 13.19
C GLU A 213 -13.54 -1.53 11.86
N GLU A 214 -14.83 -1.78 11.68
CA GLU A 214 -15.38 -2.27 10.42
C GLU A 214 -15.06 -1.33 9.25
N THR A 215 -15.00 -1.92 8.05
CA THR A 215 -14.68 -1.18 6.83
C THR A 215 -15.65 -1.54 5.72
N PHE A 216 -16.14 -0.52 5.01
CA PHE A 216 -16.99 -0.69 3.82
C PHE A 216 -16.35 -1.58 2.75
N LEU A 217 -15.02 -1.76 2.80
CA LEU A 217 -14.28 -2.63 1.88
C LEU A 217 -14.70 -4.11 1.94
N ALA A 218 -15.39 -4.53 3.01
CA ALA A 218 -15.95 -5.87 3.15
C ALA A 218 -17.39 -6.01 2.60
N GLU A 219 -18.02 -4.90 2.20
CA GLU A 219 -19.36 -4.94 1.62
C GLU A 219 -19.32 -5.65 0.25
N PRO A 220 -20.39 -6.39 -0.13
CA PRO A 220 -20.42 -7.19 -1.36
C PRO A 220 -20.10 -6.39 -2.63
N ASP A 221 -20.56 -5.15 -2.72
CA ASP A 221 -20.32 -4.30 -3.89
C ASP A 221 -18.84 -3.99 -4.07
N TRP A 222 -18.12 -3.72 -2.98
CA TRP A 222 -16.67 -3.44 -2.99
C TRP A 222 -15.81 -4.69 -3.22
N LEU A 223 -16.33 -5.86 -2.88
CA LEU A 223 -15.69 -7.15 -3.14
C LEU A 223 -15.88 -7.63 -4.58
N ASN A 224 -16.98 -7.25 -5.25
CA ASN A 224 -17.38 -7.86 -6.53
C ASN A 224 -17.28 -6.92 -7.72
N ILE A 225 -17.82 -5.70 -7.65
CA ILE A 225 -17.89 -4.77 -8.78
C ILE A 225 -16.52 -4.47 -9.39
N PRO A 226 -15.43 -4.25 -8.61
CA PRO A 226 -14.10 -3.96 -9.19
C PRO A 226 -13.48 -5.12 -9.97
N PHE A 227 -14.05 -6.33 -9.85
CA PHE A 227 -13.51 -7.57 -10.39
C PHE A 227 -14.50 -8.31 -11.30
N GLU A 228 -15.62 -7.68 -11.67
CA GLU A 228 -16.62 -8.30 -12.54
C GLU A 228 -16.04 -8.71 -13.90
N ASN A 229 -15.15 -7.87 -14.45
CA ASN A 229 -14.50 -8.08 -15.76
C ASN A 229 -13.01 -8.47 -15.67
N VAL A 230 -12.47 -8.67 -14.46
CA VAL A 230 -11.04 -8.90 -14.24
C VAL A 230 -10.84 -9.97 -13.20
N THR A 231 -9.98 -10.94 -13.49
CA THR A 231 -9.63 -11.99 -12.52
C THR A 231 -8.86 -11.40 -11.33
N LYS A 232 -9.38 -11.64 -10.11
CA LYS A 232 -8.69 -11.32 -8.85
C LYS A 232 -7.32 -12.00 -8.80
N SER A 233 -6.29 -11.23 -8.43
CA SER A 233 -4.98 -11.80 -8.15
C SER A 233 -5.00 -12.63 -6.86
N THR A 234 -3.96 -13.44 -6.65
CA THR A 234 -3.74 -14.16 -5.38
C THR A 234 -3.78 -13.21 -4.17
N ARG A 235 -3.23 -11.99 -4.31
CA ARG A 235 -3.31 -10.98 -3.25
C ARG A 235 -4.74 -10.52 -3.04
N ASP A 236 -5.46 -10.17 -4.11
CA ASP A 236 -6.81 -9.62 -3.98
C ASP A 236 -7.71 -10.59 -3.23
N ARG A 237 -7.58 -11.89 -3.50
CA ARG A 237 -8.29 -12.95 -2.76
C ARG A 237 -7.90 -13.02 -1.29
N LEU A 238 -6.60 -12.88 -0.96
CA LEU A 238 -6.15 -12.85 0.43
C LEU A 238 -6.75 -11.66 1.19
N ILE A 239 -6.74 -10.48 0.54
CA ILE A 239 -7.29 -9.25 1.12
C ILE A 239 -8.81 -9.34 1.26
N ASP A 240 -9.53 -9.93 0.31
CA ASP A 240 -10.97 -10.17 0.41
C ASP A 240 -11.34 -10.97 1.67
N ILE A 241 -10.51 -11.94 2.07
CA ILE A 241 -10.72 -12.69 3.32
C ILE A 241 -10.37 -11.78 4.52
N GLY A 242 -9.23 -11.08 4.45
CA GLY A 242 -8.73 -10.22 5.53
C GLY A 242 -9.64 -9.05 5.91
N VAL A 243 -10.39 -8.47 4.97
CA VAL A 243 -11.30 -7.34 5.24
C VAL A 243 -12.46 -7.69 6.17
N HIS A 244 -12.74 -8.98 6.37
CA HIS A 244 -13.75 -9.44 7.33
C HIS A 244 -13.23 -9.53 8.77
N ILE A 245 -11.91 -9.50 8.99
CA ILE A 245 -11.34 -9.60 10.34
C ILE A 245 -11.83 -8.47 11.26
N PRO A 246 -11.81 -7.19 10.87
CA PRO A 246 -12.29 -6.11 11.74
C PRO A 246 -13.73 -6.28 12.22
N HIS A 247 -14.61 -6.87 11.39
CA HIS A 247 -16.01 -7.19 11.73
C HIS A 247 -16.14 -8.22 12.85
N LEU A 248 -15.08 -8.96 13.15
CA LEU A 248 -15.05 -9.88 14.29
C LEU A 248 -14.38 -9.25 15.52
N LEU A 249 -13.41 -8.35 15.30
CA LEU A 249 -12.65 -7.71 16.36
C LEU A 249 -13.50 -6.73 17.18
N GLN A 250 -14.31 -5.90 16.50
CA GLN A 250 -15.17 -4.92 17.18
C GLN A 250 -16.24 -5.58 18.07
N PRO A 251 -17.02 -6.58 17.59
CA PRO A 251 -17.97 -7.29 18.46
C PRO A 251 -17.27 -8.06 19.58
N PHE A 252 -16.08 -8.63 19.31
CA PHE A 252 -15.29 -9.28 20.36
C PHE A 252 -14.91 -8.31 21.49
N ASP A 253 -14.55 -7.05 21.19
CA ASP A 253 -14.23 -6.08 22.24
C ASP A 253 -15.45 -5.73 23.09
N LEU A 254 -16.60 -5.54 22.44
CA LEU A 254 -17.86 -5.26 23.12
C LEU A 254 -18.25 -6.44 24.03
N PHE A 255 -18.13 -7.66 23.52
CA PHE A 255 -18.36 -8.91 24.25
C PHE A 255 -17.39 -9.09 25.44
N SER A 256 -16.10 -8.85 25.21
CA SER A 256 -15.07 -8.96 26.25
C SER A 256 -15.28 -7.91 27.35
N ALA A 257 -15.82 -6.73 27.03
CA ALA A 257 -16.13 -5.71 28.01
C ALA A 257 -17.37 -6.08 28.84
N SER A 258 -18.44 -6.59 28.21
CA SER A 258 -19.71 -6.94 28.89
C SER A 258 -19.59 -8.13 29.84
N THR A 259 -18.74 -9.11 29.52
CA THR A 259 -18.59 -10.34 30.31
C THR A 259 -17.76 -10.17 31.59
N THR A 260 -17.15 -8.99 31.81
CA THR A 260 -16.38 -8.70 33.03
C THR A 260 -17.25 -8.74 34.30
N THR A 261 -18.57 -8.56 34.18
CA THR A 261 -19.51 -8.50 35.31
C THR A 261 -20.28 -9.80 35.57
N GLY A 262 -19.99 -10.87 34.82
CA GLY A 262 -20.67 -12.16 34.89
C GLY A 262 -21.04 -12.69 33.51
N TYR A 263 -21.29 -14.00 33.41
CA TYR A 263 -21.66 -14.68 32.16
C TYR A 263 -23.16 -14.96 32.13
N THR A 264 -23.81 -14.62 31.02
CA THR A 264 -25.21 -14.97 30.72
C THR A 264 -25.31 -16.00 29.59
N ASP A 265 -26.49 -16.60 29.40
CA ASP A 265 -26.74 -17.50 28.26
C ASP A 265 -26.56 -16.78 26.91
N LEU A 266 -26.92 -15.48 26.85
CA LEU A 266 -26.72 -14.64 25.66
C LEU A 266 -25.23 -14.41 25.36
N ASP A 267 -24.40 -14.27 26.41
CA ASP A 267 -22.95 -14.16 26.25
C ASP A 267 -22.37 -15.46 25.69
N PHE A 268 -22.86 -16.62 26.13
CA PHE A 268 -22.45 -17.90 25.58
C PHE A 268 -22.80 -18.03 24.09
N GLU A 269 -24.04 -17.70 23.70
CA GLU A 269 -24.46 -17.71 22.29
C GLU A 269 -23.62 -16.77 21.42
N THR A 270 -23.33 -15.57 21.93
CA THR A 270 -22.49 -14.58 21.26
C THR A 270 -21.06 -15.10 21.08
N GLY A 271 -20.46 -15.68 22.13
CA GLY A 271 -19.13 -16.27 22.09
C GLY A 271 -19.02 -17.43 21.10
N VAL A 272 -20.03 -18.31 21.06
CA VAL A 272 -20.10 -19.41 20.09
C VAL A 272 -20.24 -18.90 18.65
N SER A 273 -21.06 -17.87 18.43
CA SER A 273 -21.20 -17.23 17.12
C SER A 273 -19.89 -16.63 16.63
N LEU A 274 -19.17 -15.91 17.50
CA LEU A 274 -17.85 -15.35 17.18
C LEU A 274 -16.83 -16.45 16.87
N LEU A 275 -16.77 -17.50 17.68
CA LEU A 275 -15.85 -18.62 17.47
C LEU A 275 -16.13 -19.33 16.13
N THR A 276 -17.41 -19.48 15.78
CA THR A 276 -17.83 -20.07 14.50
C THR A 276 -17.34 -19.22 13.31
N GLN A 277 -17.54 -17.90 13.38
CA GLN A 277 -17.09 -16.98 12.32
C GLN A 277 -15.56 -16.93 12.21
N ILE A 278 -14.84 -16.95 13.34
CA ILE A 278 -13.37 -17.04 13.35
C ILE A 278 -12.92 -18.33 12.67
N THR A 279 -13.55 -19.47 12.99
CA THR A 279 -13.21 -20.77 12.42
C THR A 279 -13.45 -20.79 10.90
N ASP A 280 -14.54 -20.18 10.42
CA ASP A 280 -14.82 -20.03 8.97
C ASP A 280 -13.75 -19.19 8.26
N LEU A 281 -13.30 -18.07 8.85
CA LEU A 281 -12.19 -17.29 8.28
C LEU A 281 -10.86 -18.06 8.31
N GLU A 282 -10.56 -18.78 9.39
CA GLU A 282 -9.36 -19.62 9.47
C GLU A 282 -9.34 -20.68 8.36
N GLN A 283 -10.49 -21.33 8.09
CA GLN A 283 -10.63 -22.28 7.00
C GLN A 283 -10.38 -21.60 5.63
N LYS A 284 -11.00 -20.44 5.37
CA LYS A 284 -10.78 -19.69 4.12
C LYS A 284 -9.32 -19.31 3.91
N PHE A 285 -8.61 -18.92 4.97
CA PHE A 285 -7.18 -18.66 4.90
C PHE A 285 -6.38 -19.93 4.55
N GLU A 286 -6.73 -21.07 5.13
CA GLU A 286 -6.06 -22.35 4.84
C GLU A 286 -6.27 -22.81 3.39
N GLU A 287 -7.50 -22.67 2.88
CA GLU A 287 -7.84 -22.92 1.48
C GLU A 287 -7.06 -21.99 0.54
N TRP A 288 -6.92 -20.71 0.91
CA TRP A 288 -6.10 -19.76 0.15
C TRP A 288 -4.62 -20.16 0.14
N LEU A 289 -4.05 -20.57 1.28
CA LEU A 289 -2.64 -20.98 1.36
C LEU A 289 -2.41 -22.23 0.50
N SER A 290 -3.30 -23.22 0.63
CA SER A 290 -3.25 -24.46 -0.17
C SER A 290 -3.30 -24.16 -1.67
N ALA A 291 -4.16 -23.23 -2.11
CA ALA A 291 -4.20 -22.80 -3.51
C ALA A 291 -2.89 -22.14 -3.97
N LEU A 292 -2.27 -21.30 -3.11
CA LEU A 292 -0.97 -20.70 -3.42
C LEU A 292 0.13 -21.76 -3.55
N GLU A 293 0.16 -22.76 -2.66
CA GLU A 293 1.11 -23.87 -2.71
C GLU A 293 0.93 -24.72 -3.97
N ILE A 294 -0.31 -25.01 -4.38
CA ILE A 294 -0.58 -25.77 -5.62
C ILE A 294 -0.08 -25.01 -6.87
N THR A 295 -0.26 -23.69 -6.89
CA THR A 295 0.18 -22.86 -8.03
C THR A 295 1.68 -22.60 -8.07
N THR A 296 2.39 -22.86 -6.96
CA THR A 296 3.84 -22.64 -6.89
C THR A 296 4.55 -23.98 -6.99
N SER A 297 5.31 -24.21 -8.06
CA SER A 297 6.06 -25.46 -8.27
C SER A 297 7.18 -25.70 -7.25
N GLU A 298 7.41 -24.76 -6.35
CA GLU A 298 8.47 -24.76 -5.35
C GLU A 298 7.93 -24.40 -3.96
N PRO A 299 8.59 -24.84 -2.87
CA PRO A 299 8.24 -24.43 -1.52
C PRO A 299 8.26 -22.90 -1.37
N LEU A 300 7.19 -22.35 -0.77
CA LEU A 300 7.01 -20.92 -0.60
C LEU A 300 8.09 -20.28 0.30
N TYR A 301 8.57 -21.04 1.29
CA TYR A 301 9.65 -20.64 2.21
C TYR A 301 10.35 -21.87 2.81
N TRP A 302 11.55 -21.67 3.37
CA TRP A 302 12.34 -22.69 4.07
C TRP A 302 13.23 -22.05 5.14
N SER A 303 13.69 -22.83 6.13
CA SER A 303 14.66 -22.35 7.11
C SER A 303 16.03 -22.13 6.48
N ARG A 304 16.72 -21.03 6.81
CA ARG A 304 18.11 -20.77 6.41
C ARG A 304 19.09 -21.84 6.91
N SER A 305 18.76 -22.54 8.01
CA SER A 305 19.58 -23.63 8.53
C SER A 305 19.57 -24.89 7.65
N LEU A 306 18.64 -25.00 6.70
CA LEU A 306 18.58 -26.10 5.75
C LEU A 306 19.48 -25.80 4.54
N PRO A 307 20.16 -26.81 3.96
CA PRO A 307 20.96 -26.62 2.75
C PRO A 307 20.13 -25.95 1.67
N THR A 308 20.64 -24.86 1.10
CA THR A 308 20.00 -24.25 -0.08
C THR A 308 20.03 -25.30 -1.20
N PRO A 309 18.89 -25.64 -1.83
CA PRO A 309 18.90 -26.52 -2.99
C PRO A 309 19.93 -26.00 -4.00
N LEU A 310 20.85 -26.86 -4.45
CA LEU A 310 22.06 -26.48 -5.20
C LEU A 310 21.81 -25.67 -6.49
N ASP A 311 20.56 -25.57 -6.95
CA ASP A 311 20.15 -24.80 -8.14
C ASP A 311 19.67 -23.36 -7.85
N ARG A 312 19.50 -22.96 -6.59
CA ARG A 312 18.92 -21.65 -6.24
C ARG A 312 19.99 -20.58 -6.05
N LYS A 313 20.48 -20.03 -7.16
CA LYS A 313 21.48 -18.93 -7.17
C LYS A 313 20.88 -17.52 -7.19
N HIS A 314 19.57 -17.37 -7.39
CA HIS A 314 18.96 -16.04 -7.51
C HIS A 314 18.63 -15.46 -6.14
N HIS A 315 19.52 -14.61 -5.63
CA HIS A 315 19.24 -13.74 -4.50
C HIS A 315 18.95 -12.34 -5.03
N ASP A 316 17.83 -11.75 -4.60
CA ASP A 316 17.55 -10.35 -4.88
C ASP A 316 18.60 -9.49 -4.16
N PRO A 317 19.52 -8.81 -4.88
CA PRO A 317 20.62 -8.08 -4.28
C PRO A 317 20.14 -6.88 -3.45
N GLU A 318 18.92 -6.39 -3.69
CA GLU A 318 18.34 -5.29 -2.93
C GLU A 318 17.62 -5.75 -1.65
N CYS A 319 17.30 -7.04 -1.53
CA CYS A 319 16.58 -7.62 -0.39
C CYS A 319 17.47 -8.49 0.51
N VAL A 320 18.75 -8.12 0.65
CA VAL A 320 19.68 -8.81 1.55
C VAL A 320 19.48 -8.31 2.99
N PRO A 321 19.13 -9.19 3.96
CA PRO A 321 18.97 -8.79 5.35
C PRO A 321 20.28 -8.21 5.90
N LYS A 322 20.21 -7.02 6.51
CA LYS A 322 21.37 -6.35 7.15
C LYS A 322 21.70 -6.91 8.54
N TYR A 323 20.99 -7.93 9.01
CA TYR A 323 21.11 -8.46 10.37
C TYR A 323 22.23 -9.50 10.50
N SER A 324 22.96 -9.43 11.62
CA SER A 324 24.05 -10.35 11.97
C SER A 324 23.58 -11.67 12.57
N ASP A 325 22.38 -11.71 13.16
CA ASP A 325 21.79 -12.93 13.70
C ASP A 325 21.32 -13.84 12.57
N LYS A 326 21.75 -15.11 12.59
CA LYS A 326 21.42 -16.12 11.58
C LYS A 326 20.37 -17.12 12.07
N PHE A 327 19.97 -17.05 13.33
CA PHE A 327 19.01 -17.99 13.93
C PHE A 327 17.57 -17.65 13.51
N HIS A 328 16.75 -18.69 13.29
CA HIS A 328 15.33 -18.59 12.95
C HIS A 328 15.00 -17.75 11.70
N GLN A 329 15.93 -17.62 10.76
CA GLN A 329 15.68 -16.90 9.52
C GLN A 329 14.93 -17.77 8.52
N LEU A 330 13.76 -17.31 8.10
CA LEU A 330 13.05 -17.86 6.95
C LEU A 330 13.62 -17.25 5.67
N VAL A 331 13.84 -18.11 4.68
CA VAL A 331 14.15 -17.74 3.31
C VAL A 331 12.89 -17.99 2.49
N PHE A 332 12.49 -16.98 1.72
CA PHE A 332 11.30 -17.06 0.88
C PHE A 332 11.69 -17.35 -0.56
N HIS A 333 10.79 -18.01 -1.30
CA HIS A 333 10.97 -18.24 -2.73
C HIS A 333 11.17 -16.92 -3.50
N SER A 334 10.43 -15.87 -3.13
CA SER A 334 10.63 -14.53 -3.66
C SER A 334 10.13 -13.46 -2.68
N GLY A 335 10.60 -12.21 -2.84
CA GLY A 335 10.13 -11.07 -2.04
C GLY A 335 8.60 -10.89 -2.08
N PRO A 336 7.94 -11.03 -3.24
CA PRO A 336 6.49 -10.97 -3.31
C PRO A 336 5.76 -12.12 -2.60
N VAL A 337 6.28 -13.35 -2.63
CA VAL A 337 5.76 -14.47 -1.83
C VAL A 337 5.92 -14.18 -0.34
N ALA A 338 7.06 -13.62 0.07
CA ALA A 338 7.28 -13.15 1.44
C ALA A 338 6.19 -12.15 1.87
N GLY A 339 5.90 -11.16 1.01
CA GLY A 339 4.84 -10.18 1.28
C GLY A 339 3.46 -10.82 1.47
N LEU A 340 3.09 -11.79 0.63
CA LEU A 340 1.81 -12.51 0.76
C LEU A 340 1.75 -13.31 2.07
N LEU A 341 2.81 -14.04 2.41
CA LEU A 341 2.86 -14.84 3.64
C LEU A 341 2.86 -13.98 4.90
N VAL A 342 3.52 -12.83 4.89
CA VAL A 342 3.47 -11.88 6.01
C VAL A 342 2.04 -11.38 6.23
N HIS A 343 1.29 -11.11 5.17
CA HIS A 343 -0.12 -10.69 5.31
C HIS A 343 -0.97 -11.84 5.88
N TYR A 344 -0.82 -13.04 5.30
CA TYR A 344 -1.51 -14.25 5.75
C TYR A 344 -1.24 -14.54 7.24
N TRP A 345 0.02 -14.53 7.66
CA TRP A 345 0.38 -14.80 9.06
C TRP A 345 -0.09 -13.70 10.01
N ASN A 346 -0.07 -12.43 9.59
CA ASN A 346 -0.60 -11.34 10.40
C ASN A 346 -2.12 -11.53 10.61
N PHE A 347 -2.87 -11.82 9.55
CA PHE A 347 -4.29 -12.13 9.65
C PHE A 347 -4.59 -13.33 10.55
N ARG A 348 -3.85 -14.44 10.38
CA ARG A 348 -3.97 -15.63 11.23
C ARG A 348 -3.63 -15.34 12.68
N LEU A 349 -2.61 -14.53 12.94
CA LEU A 349 -2.21 -14.13 14.29
C LEU A 349 -3.33 -13.35 14.98
N GLN A 350 -3.94 -12.38 14.29
CA GLN A 350 -5.04 -11.58 14.85
C GLN A 350 -6.26 -12.44 15.22
N LEU A 351 -6.64 -13.37 14.34
CA LEU A 351 -7.72 -14.32 14.61
C LEU A 351 -7.35 -15.27 15.76
N GLY A 352 -6.13 -15.83 15.76
CA GLY A 352 -5.66 -16.73 16.80
C GLY A 352 -5.64 -16.07 18.19
N MET A 353 -5.17 -14.82 18.29
CA MET A 353 -5.20 -14.05 19.53
C MET A 353 -6.62 -13.82 20.06
N THR A 354 -7.59 -13.65 19.16
CA THR A 354 -9.00 -13.48 19.52
C THR A 354 -9.63 -14.81 19.95
N SER A 355 -9.35 -15.89 19.21
CA SER A 355 -9.82 -17.24 19.49
C SER A 355 -9.33 -17.75 20.86
N ILE A 356 -8.07 -17.51 21.22
CA ILE A 356 -7.50 -17.89 22.51
C ILE A 356 -8.22 -17.21 23.69
N LYS A 357 -8.72 -15.99 23.51
CA LYS A 357 -9.45 -15.27 24.56
C LYS A 357 -10.91 -15.70 24.70
N LEU A 358 -11.47 -16.33 23.66
CA LEU A 358 -12.85 -16.85 23.66
C LEU A 358 -12.96 -18.27 24.21
N ARG A 359 -11.85 -19.02 24.24
CA ARG A 359 -11.75 -20.38 24.80
C ARG A 359 -11.28 -20.32 26.24
#